data_AF-A0A2E4DFG8-F1
#
_entry.id   AF-A0A2E4DFG8-F1
#
_cell.length_a   1.000
_cell.length_b   1.000
_cell.length_c   1.000
_cell.angle_alpha   90.00
_cell.angle_beta   90.00
_cell.angle_gamma   90.00
#
_symmetry.space_group_name_H-M   'P 1'
#
loop_
_entity.id
_entity.type
_entity.pdbx_description
1 polymer ?
#
loop_
_entity_poly.entity_id
_entity_poly.type
_entity_poly.pdbx_seq_one_letter_code
_entity_poly.pdbx_strand_id
1 'polypeptide(L)'
;MNLKFALSALALMFLFAACNEQLIEEGTADLQALSAGVEYEGVDINGEQRVCEEKMEMSCSEVFTEGDQFALDCERGGDVAIACGCHDYICVAKDDVFDSRPREEVGLDINGEIASCVPFDYSIDGEEVYCTAEFTEEDQFAVDCGEAGHTPVMCGCHKYICVE
;
A
#
# COMPACT_ATOMS: atom_id res chain seq x y z
N MET A 1 -18.06 66.78 1.56
CA MET A 1 -17.52 65.81 0.59
C MET A 1 -16.61 64.87 1.36
N ASN A 2 -17.10 63.66 1.66
CA ASN A 2 -16.51 62.74 2.63
C ASN A 2 -15.65 61.68 1.94
N LEU A 3 -14.32 61.87 2.01
CA LEU A 3 -13.28 61.02 1.42
C LEU A 3 -13.11 59.64 2.12
N LYS A 4 -14.00 59.29 3.06
CA LYS A 4 -13.88 58.08 3.92
C LYS A 4 -14.61 56.84 3.38
N PHE A 5 -15.46 56.97 2.38
CA PHE A 5 -16.24 55.83 1.85
C PHE A 5 -15.57 55.08 0.69
N ALA A 6 -14.49 55.61 0.11
CA ALA A 6 -13.84 54.98 -1.05
C ALA A 6 -12.79 53.91 -0.66
N LEU A 7 -12.27 53.91 0.58
CA LEU A 7 -11.24 52.95 0.99
C LEU A 7 -11.78 51.58 1.44
N SER A 8 -13.07 51.46 1.77
CA SER A 8 -13.63 50.21 2.28
C SER A 8 -14.03 49.21 1.18
N ALA A 9 -14.14 49.64 -0.08
CA ALA A 9 -14.50 48.78 -1.19
C ALA A 9 -13.29 48.09 -1.85
N LEU A 10 -12.08 48.61 -1.66
CA LEU A 10 -10.87 48.04 -2.27
C LEU A 10 -10.29 46.85 -1.48
N ALA A 11 -10.64 46.72 -0.19
CA ALA A 11 -10.16 45.62 0.66
C ALA A 11 -10.95 44.31 0.47
N LEU A 12 -12.12 44.34 -0.18
CA LEU A 12 -12.95 43.14 -0.38
C LEU A 12 -12.63 42.37 -1.67
N MET A 13 -11.82 42.93 -2.58
CA MET A 13 -11.43 42.24 -3.82
C MET A 13 -10.16 41.37 -3.68
N PHE A 14 -9.42 41.46 -2.58
CA PHE A 14 -8.21 40.65 -2.36
C PHE A 14 -8.45 39.33 -1.61
N LEU A 15 -9.68 39.04 -1.19
CA LEU A 15 -10.01 37.81 -0.44
C LEU A 15 -10.39 36.60 -1.33
N PHE A 16 -10.45 36.76 -2.66
CA PHE A 16 -10.80 35.66 -3.58
C PHE A 16 -9.60 35.06 -4.35
N ALA A 17 -8.37 35.52 -4.11
CA ALA A 17 -7.18 35.07 -4.86
C ALA A 17 -6.27 34.09 -4.09
N ALA A 18 -6.74 33.50 -2.98
CA ALA A 18 -5.92 32.62 -2.14
C ALA A 18 -6.44 31.17 -2.06
N CYS A 19 -7.42 30.77 -2.88
CA CYS A 19 -7.64 29.36 -3.19
C CYS A 19 -6.79 29.01 -4.41
N ASN A 20 -5.47 29.05 -4.23
CA ASN A 20 -4.55 28.37 -5.13
C ASN A 20 -4.75 26.89 -4.85
N GLU A 21 -5.65 26.28 -5.60
CA GLU A 21 -5.90 24.84 -5.61
C GLU A 21 -4.64 24.19 -6.17
N GLN A 22 -3.68 24.00 -5.29
CA GLN A 22 -2.50 23.20 -5.53
C GLN A 22 -3.01 21.77 -5.60
N LEU A 23 -3.43 21.38 -6.80
CA LEU A 23 -3.67 19.99 -7.17
C LEU A 23 -2.39 19.24 -6.77
N ILE A 24 -2.47 18.57 -5.63
CA ILE A 24 -1.54 17.53 -5.26
C ILE A 24 -1.79 16.47 -6.34
N GLU A 25 -0.92 16.42 -7.34
CA GLU A 25 -0.69 15.18 -8.07
C GLU A 25 -0.20 14.18 -7.03
N GLU A 26 -1.14 13.47 -6.40
CA GLU A 26 -0.82 12.26 -5.68
C GLU A 26 -0.19 11.33 -6.72
N GLY A 27 1.13 11.16 -6.61
CA GLY A 27 1.89 10.29 -7.47
C GLY A 27 1.34 8.88 -7.34
N THR A 28 0.50 8.48 -8.29
CA THR A 28 0.08 7.10 -8.54
C THR A 28 1.14 6.33 -9.34
N ALA A 29 2.31 6.92 -9.55
CA ALA A 29 3.43 6.27 -10.18
C ALA A 29 4.14 5.39 -9.14
N ASP A 30 4.31 4.11 -9.47
CA ASP A 30 5.21 3.14 -8.83
C ASP A 30 4.66 2.22 -7.72
N LEU A 31 3.34 1.93 -7.73
CA LEU A 31 2.77 0.78 -7.01
C LEU A 31 2.58 -0.47 -7.90
N GLN A 32 2.84 -0.35 -9.20
CA GLN A 32 2.57 -1.42 -10.19
C GLN A 32 3.68 -2.47 -10.34
N ALA A 33 4.76 -2.38 -9.55
CA ALA A 33 5.88 -3.33 -9.66
C ALA A 33 5.94 -4.36 -8.51
N LEU A 34 5.00 -4.31 -7.55
CA LEU A 34 5.09 -5.07 -6.29
C LEU A 34 4.02 -6.16 -6.09
N SER A 35 3.13 -6.40 -7.06
CA SER A 35 2.00 -7.35 -6.87
C SER A 35 2.08 -8.66 -7.65
N ALA A 36 3.21 -8.95 -8.32
CA ALA A 36 3.40 -10.25 -8.96
C ALA A 36 3.41 -11.37 -7.89
N GLY A 37 2.42 -12.27 -7.95
CA GLY A 37 2.32 -13.43 -7.08
C GLY A 37 1.42 -13.29 -5.85
N VAL A 38 0.70 -12.17 -5.68
CA VAL A 38 -0.28 -12.04 -4.60
C VAL A 38 -1.60 -12.70 -5.01
N GLU A 39 -2.03 -13.70 -4.22
CA GLU A 39 -3.36 -14.28 -4.33
C GLU A 39 -4.38 -13.44 -3.54
N TYR A 40 -5.50 -13.13 -4.18
CA TYR A 40 -6.62 -12.41 -3.61
C TYR A 40 -7.86 -13.30 -3.62
N GLU A 41 -8.64 -13.28 -2.54
CA GLU A 41 -9.95 -13.93 -2.46
C GLU A 41 -11.05 -12.87 -2.57
N GLY A 42 -12.04 -13.10 -3.42
CA GLY A 42 -13.13 -12.15 -3.64
C GLY A 42 -14.29 -12.73 -4.43
N VAL A 43 -15.33 -11.92 -4.61
CA VAL A 43 -16.52 -12.31 -5.38
C VAL A 43 -16.38 -11.94 -6.84
N ASP A 44 -16.99 -12.72 -7.71
CA ASP A 44 -16.93 -12.46 -9.14
C ASP A 44 -18.18 -11.85 -9.76
N ILE A 45 -18.18 -11.71 -11.09
CA ILE A 45 -19.32 -11.18 -11.84
C ILE A 45 -20.62 -11.98 -11.66
N ASN A 46 -20.53 -13.27 -11.31
CA ASN A 46 -21.66 -14.13 -11.00
C ASN A 46 -22.01 -14.11 -9.49
N GLY A 47 -21.23 -13.39 -8.67
CA GLY A 47 -21.32 -13.37 -7.22
C GLY A 47 -20.73 -14.60 -6.54
N GLU A 48 -19.93 -15.40 -7.24
CA GLU A 48 -19.26 -16.58 -6.71
C GLU A 48 -17.90 -16.21 -6.09
N GLN A 49 -17.58 -16.80 -4.93
CA GLN A 49 -16.27 -16.62 -4.30
C GLN A 49 -15.19 -17.35 -5.10
N ARG A 50 -14.07 -16.68 -5.37
CA ARG A 50 -12.91 -17.28 -6.04
C ARG A 50 -11.59 -16.69 -5.51
N VAL A 51 -10.52 -17.43 -5.72
CA VAL A 51 -9.13 -16.98 -5.50
C VAL A 51 -8.49 -16.66 -6.84
N CYS A 52 -7.69 -15.60 -6.88
CA CYS A 52 -7.14 -15.03 -8.08
C CYS A 52 -5.74 -14.47 -7.83
N GLU A 53 -4.80 -14.82 -8.70
CA GLU A 53 -3.48 -14.17 -8.78
C GLU A 53 -3.58 -12.97 -9.72
N GLU A 54 -3.16 -11.79 -9.26
CA GLU A 54 -3.21 -10.57 -10.04
C GLU A 54 -2.28 -10.64 -11.27
N LYS A 55 -2.80 -10.28 -12.45
CA LYS A 55 -2.05 -10.27 -13.71
C LYS A 55 -2.01 -8.87 -14.30
N MET A 56 -0.89 -8.17 -14.11
CA MET A 56 -0.71 -6.79 -14.58
C MET A 56 -0.26 -6.68 -16.06
N GLU A 57 0.37 -7.71 -16.63
CA GLU A 57 0.90 -7.66 -18.01
C GLU A 57 0.15 -8.56 -18.97
N MET A 58 -1.04 -8.15 -19.39
CA MET A 58 -1.74 -8.80 -20.50
C MET A 58 -2.11 -7.81 -21.59
N SER A 59 -1.67 -8.09 -22.82
CA SER A 59 -2.14 -7.39 -24.01
C SER A 59 -3.58 -7.84 -24.34
N CYS A 60 -4.55 -7.18 -23.70
CA CYS A 60 -5.96 -7.44 -23.93
C CYS A 60 -6.53 -6.59 -25.07
N SER A 61 -7.68 -6.99 -25.60
CA SER A 61 -8.38 -6.18 -26.60
C SER A 61 -8.91 -4.88 -25.97
N GLU A 62 -8.95 -3.78 -26.71
CA GLU A 62 -9.58 -2.53 -26.26
C GLU A 62 -11.13 -2.60 -26.25
N VAL A 63 -11.71 -3.79 -26.42
CA VAL A 63 -13.16 -3.99 -26.42
C VAL A 63 -13.65 -4.02 -24.99
N PHE A 64 -14.56 -3.11 -24.67
CA PHE A 64 -15.24 -3.09 -23.38
C PHE A 64 -16.25 -4.24 -23.27
N THR A 65 -16.15 -5.02 -22.21
CA THR A 65 -16.93 -6.23 -21.93
C THR A 65 -17.71 -6.10 -20.61
N GLU A 66 -18.47 -7.13 -20.25
CA GLU A 66 -19.20 -7.18 -18.97
C GLU A 66 -18.25 -7.21 -17.76
N GLY A 67 -17.07 -7.81 -17.91
CA GLY A 67 -16.07 -7.82 -16.83
C GLY A 67 -15.50 -6.44 -16.52
N ASP A 68 -15.30 -5.60 -17.55
CA ASP A 68 -14.87 -4.21 -17.35
C ASP A 68 -15.95 -3.38 -16.64
N GLN A 69 -17.23 -3.61 -16.98
CA GLN A 69 -18.34 -2.97 -16.27
C GLN A 69 -18.41 -3.43 -14.81
N PHE A 70 -18.20 -4.72 -14.55
CA PHE A 70 -18.14 -5.27 -13.20
C PHE A 70 -17.02 -4.64 -12.37
N ALA A 71 -15.83 -4.50 -12.93
CA ALA A 71 -14.70 -3.82 -12.26
C ALA A 71 -15.06 -2.37 -11.88
N LEU A 72 -15.64 -1.61 -12.81
CA LEU A 72 -16.10 -0.23 -12.54
C LEU A 72 -17.18 -0.16 -11.45
N ASP A 73 -18.08 -1.14 -11.42
CA ASP A 73 -19.16 -1.18 -10.43
C ASP A 73 -18.62 -1.57 -9.04
N CYS A 74 -17.64 -2.48 -8.97
CA CYS A 74 -16.91 -2.81 -7.74
C CYS A 74 -16.23 -1.58 -7.13
N GLU A 75 -15.44 -0.86 -7.93
CA GLU A 75 -14.74 0.36 -7.48
C GLU A 75 -15.74 1.45 -7.06
N ARG A 76 -16.85 1.60 -7.77
CA ARG A 76 -17.93 2.53 -7.40
C ARG A 76 -18.59 2.16 -6.07
N GLY A 77 -18.59 0.86 -5.73
CA GLY A 77 -19.03 0.34 -4.44
C GLY A 77 -18.09 0.68 -3.28
N GLY A 78 -16.86 1.10 -3.58
CA GLY A 78 -15.81 1.39 -2.60
C GLY A 78 -14.84 0.24 -2.34
N ASP A 79 -15.01 -0.87 -3.07
CA ASP A 79 -14.17 -2.06 -3.03
C ASP A 79 -13.05 -1.98 -4.08
N VAL A 80 -12.25 -3.04 -4.21
CA VAL A 80 -11.10 -3.10 -5.14
C VAL A 80 -11.33 -4.19 -6.19
N ALA A 81 -11.22 -3.82 -7.45
CA ALA A 81 -11.27 -4.77 -8.56
C ALA A 81 -9.87 -5.33 -8.86
N ILE A 82 -9.67 -6.63 -8.69
CA ILE A 82 -8.40 -7.31 -8.99
C ILE A 82 -8.51 -8.03 -10.33
N ALA A 83 -7.56 -7.79 -11.24
CA ALA A 83 -7.54 -8.38 -12.58
C ALA A 83 -6.92 -9.79 -12.56
N CYS A 84 -7.73 -10.80 -12.86
CA CYS A 84 -7.35 -12.23 -12.91
C CYS A 84 -6.98 -12.71 -14.31
N GLY A 85 -7.38 -11.95 -15.31
CA GLY A 85 -7.30 -12.28 -16.72
C GLY A 85 -7.66 -11.08 -17.58
N CYS A 86 -7.69 -11.27 -18.91
CA CYS A 86 -8.19 -10.24 -19.80
C CYS A 86 -9.68 -10.04 -19.59
N HIS A 87 -10.03 -8.88 -19.05
CA HIS A 87 -11.40 -8.51 -18.71
C HIS A 87 -12.06 -9.45 -17.69
N ASP A 88 -11.27 -10.17 -16.89
CA ASP A 88 -11.77 -11.05 -15.84
C ASP A 88 -11.29 -10.51 -14.50
N TYR A 89 -12.25 -10.20 -13.62
CA TYR A 89 -12.00 -9.50 -12.38
C TYR A 89 -12.72 -10.17 -11.21
N ILE A 90 -12.14 -9.99 -10.03
CA ILE A 90 -12.84 -10.21 -8.76
C ILE A 90 -12.97 -8.89 -8.02
N CYS A 91 -14.03 -8.78 -7.22
CA CYS A 91 -14.25 -7.68 -6.31
C CYS A 91 -13.86 -8.12 -4.90
N VAL A 92 -12.87 -7.44 -4.34
CA VAL A 92 -12.32 -7.72 -3.02
C VAL A 92 -12.68 -6.55 -2.11
N ALA A 93 -13.15 -6.86 -0.91
CA ALA A 93 -13.44 -5.82 0.06
C ALA A 93 -12.17 -5.00 0.30
N LYS A 94 -12.30 -3.67 0.28
CA LYS A 94 -11.13 -2.79 0.40
C LYS A 94 -10.29 -3.09 1.64
N ASP A 95 -10.93 -3.44 2.74
CA ASP A 95 -10.23 -3.76 3.99
C ASP A 95 -9.33 -5.01 3.87
N ASP A 96 -9.69 -5.97 2.99
CA ASP A 96 -8.93 -7.22 2.80
C ASP A 96 -7.69 -7.02 1.90
N VAL A 97 -7.75 -6.11 0.92
CA VAL A 97 -6.59 -5.75 0.06
C VAL A 97 -5.49 -5.04 0.85
N PHE A 98 -5.84 -4.37 1.94
CA PHE A 98 -4.87 -3.68 2.77
C PHE A 98 -4.20 -4.63 3.77
N ASP A 99 -4.80 -5.79 4.04
CA ASP A 99 -4.25 -6.82 4.91
C ASP A 99 -3.19 -7.69 4.22
N SER A 100 -3.23 -7.80 2.89
CA SER A 100 -2.22 -8.55 2.14
C SER A 100 -0.88 -7.83 2.02
N ARG A 101 -0.81 -6.53 2.35
CA ARG A 101 0.47 -5.84 2.46
C ARG A 101 1.14 -6.28 3.77
N PRO A 102 2.44 -6.63 3.75
CA PRO A 102 3.14 -6.96 4.97
C PRO A 102 3.00 -5.79 5.94
N ARG A 103 2.36 -6.06 7.09
CA ARG A 103 2.01 -5.05 8.06
C ARG A 103 3.30 -4.46 8.64
N GLU A 104 3.33 -3.15 8.79
CA GLU A 104 4.43 -2.50 9.50
C GLU A 104 4.35 -2.90 10.97
N GLU A 105 5.40 -3.54 11.46
CA GLU A 105 5.58 -3.91 12.86
C GLU A 105 6.31 -2.80 13.60
N VAL A 106 5.95 -2.59 14.87
CA VAL A 106 6.55 -1.56 15.72
C VAL A 106 7.14 -2.22 16.96
N GLY A 107 8.41 -1.97 17.22
CA GLY A 107 9.16 -2.60 18.30
C GLY A 107 10.34 -1.75 18.77
N LEU A 108 11.22 -2.35 19.55
CA LEU A 108 12.48 -1.73 19.95
C LEU A 108 13.62 -2.18 19.02
N ASP A 109 14.50 -1.28 18.64
CA ASP A 109 15.74 -1.62 17.92
C ASP A 109 16.85 -2.07 18.89
N ILE A 110 18.04 -2.36 18.35
CA ILE A 110 19.23 -2.75 19.14
C ILE A 110 19.66 -1.68 20.17
N ASN A 111 19.30 -0.42 19.96
CA ASN A 111 19.59 0.69 20.87
C ASN A 111 18.52 0.86 21.95
N GLY A 112 17.43 0.08 21.90
CA GLY A 112 16.26 0.23 22.75
C GLY A 112 15.38 1.42 22.36
N GLU A 113 15.52 1.95 21.14
CA GLU A 113 14.69 3.02 20.60
C GLU A 113 13.48 2.42 19.86
N ILE A 114 12.34 3.13 19.88
CA ILE A 114 11.16 2.71 19.13
C ILE A 114 11.48 2.81 17.63
N ALA A 115 11.33 1.70 16.92
CA ALA A 115 11.49 1.60 15.49
C ALA A 115 10.31 0.86 14.87
N SER A 116 10.10 1.06 13.57
CA SER A 116 9.11 0.33 12.79
C SER A 116 9.72 -0.23 11.51
N CYS A 117 9.21 -1.37 11.07
CA CYS A 117 9.61 -1.95 9.79
C CYS A 117 8.55 -2.88 9.24
N VAL A 118 8.58 -3.05 7.92
CA VAL A 118 7.86 -4.13 7.24
C VAL A 118 8.71 -5.41 7.38
N PRO A 119 8.14 -6.54 7.84
CA PRO A 119 8.85 -7.81 7.90
C PRO A 119 9.50 -8.14 6.55
N PHE A 120 10.78 -8.50 6.60
CA PHE A 120 11.58 -8.80 5.44
C PHE A 120 11.10 -10.11 4.81
N ASP A 121 10.62 -10.04 3.58
CA ASP A 121 10.32 -11.23 2.79
C ASP A 121 11.62 -11.82 2.24
N TYR A 122 11.81 -13.12 2.45
CA TYR A 122 12.92 -13.85 1.85
C TYR A 122 12.68 -14.14 0.37
N SER A 123 11.54 -13.74 -0.20
CA SER A 123 11.28 -13.77 -1.62
C SER A 123 11.04 -12.35 -2.14
N ILE A 124 11.82 -11.94 -3.15
CA ILE A 124 11.53 -10.74 -3.93
C ILE A 124 11.36 -11.21 -5.37
N ASP A 125 10.19 -10.93 -5.96
CA ASP A 125 9.84 -11.35 -7.33
C ASP A 125 9.94 -12.87 -7.57
N GLY A 126 9.68 -13.67 -6.53
CA GLY A 126 9.78 -15.13 -6.60
C GLY A 126 11.22 -15.67 -6.51
N GLU A 127 12.23 -14.82 -6.32
CA GLU A 127 13.62 -15.21 -6.08
C GLU A 127 13.94 -15.18 -4.58
N GLU A 128 14.56 -16.26 -4.07
CA GLU A 128 14.99 -16.32 -2.67
C GLU A 128 16.17 -15.37 -2.43
N VAL A 129 16.01 -14.44 -1.48
CA VAL A 129 17.05 -13.52 -1.03
C VAL A 129 17.85 -14.13 0.12
N TYR A 130 19.13 -14.37 -0.13
CA TYR A 130 20.05 -14.88 0.89
C TYR A 130 20.86 -13.74 1.51
N CYS A 131 20.79 -13.62 2.83
CA CYS A 131 21.68 -12.75 3.59
C CYS A 131 23.05 -13.40 3.75
N THR A 132 24.08 -12.58 4.00
CA THR A 132 25.42 -13.08 4.26
C THR A 132 25.47 -13.93 5.52
N ALA A 133 26.33 -14.94 5.55
CA ALA A 133 26.49 -15.80 6.73
C ALA A 133 27.28 -15.15 7.87
N GLU A 134 27.52 -13.84 7.82
CA GLU A 134 28.23 -13.11 8.86
C GLU A 134 27.27 -12.86 10.02
N PHE A 135 27.62 -13.36 11.20
CA PHE A 135 26.85 -13.12 12.41
C PHE A 135 27.25 -11.76 13.00
N THR A 136 26.29 -10.86 13.11
CA THR A 136 26.46 -9.46 13.54
C THR A 136 25.88 -9.23 14.93
N GLU A 137 26.08 -8.02 15.48
CA GLU A 137 25.46 -7.62 16.77
C GLU A 137 23.92 -7.61 16.69
N GLU A 138 23.36 -7.32 15.51
CA GLU A 138 21.92 -7.36 15.24
C GLU A 138 21.36 -8.79 15.31
N ASP A 139 22.13 -9.79 14.88
CA ASP A 139 21.72 -11.18 15.01
C ASP A 139 21.74 -11.65 16.47
N GLN A 140 22.73 -11.19 17.26
CA GLN A 140 22.73 -11.43 18.71
C GLN A 140 21.54 -10.76 19.39
N PHE A 141 21.20 -9.53 19.00
CA PHE A 141 20.03 -8.82 19.50
C PHE A 141 18.72 -9.60 19.25
N ALA A 142 18.56 -10.18 18.06
CA ALA A 142 17.39 -11.01 17.76
C ALA A 142 17.31 -12.26 18.65
N VAL A 143 18.45 -12.91 18.93
CA VAL A 143 18.52 -14.05 19.86
C VAL A 143 18.11 -13.61 21.27
N ASP A 144 18.69 -12.54 21.78
CA ASP A 144 18.42 -12.02 23.12
C ASP A 144 16.95 -11.61 23.29
N CYS A 145 16.36 -11.00 22.24
CA CYS A 145 14.93 -10.68 22.19
C CYS A 145 14.06 -11.95 22.37
N GLY A 146 14.37 -13.03 21.65
CA GLY A 146 13.68 -14.31 21.79
C GLY A 146 13.86 -14.95 23.17
N GLU A 147 15.06 -14.89 23.75
CA GLU A 147 15.34 -15.39 25.10
C GLU A 147 14.58 -14.62 26.19
N ALA A 148 14.30 -13.33 25.96
CA ALA A 148 13.49 -12.49 26.83
C ALA A 148 11.98 -12.78 26.72
N GLY A 149 11.55 -13.62 25.76
CA GLY A 149 10.15 -13.98 25.54
C GLY A 149 9.40 -13.06 24.57
N HIS A 150 10.13 -12.23 23.81
CA HIS A 150 9.59 -11.35 22.78
C HIS A 150 9.77 -11.95 21.38
N THR A 151 9.18 -11.32 20.37
CA THR A 151 9.28 -11.76 18.96
C THR A 151 10.26 -10.88 18.20
N PRO A 152 11.42 -11.41 17.76
CA PRO A 152 12.29 -10.69 16.84
C PRO A 152 11.68 -10.68 15.44
N VAL A 153 11.50 -9.49 14.87
CA VAL A 153 11.05 -9.28 13.49
C VAL A 153 12.24 -8.83 12.66
N MET A 154 12.55 -9.59 11.61
CA MET A 154 13.62 -9.25 10.67
C MET A 154 13.12 -8.18 9.71
N CYS A 155 13.79 -7.03 9.68
CA CYS A 155 13.47 -5.87 8.86
C CYS A 155 14.37 -5.75 7.62
N GLY A 156 15.37 -6.63 7.49
CA GLY A 156 16.36 -6.65 6.44
C GLY A 156 17.47 -7.64 6.77
N CYS A 157 18.43 -7.83 5.86
CA CYS A 157 19.61 -8.63 6.16
C CYS A 157 20.39 -8.04 7.33
N HIS A 158 20.30 -8.70 8.49
CA HIS A 158 20.91 -8.29 9.76
C HIS A 158 20.34 -7.00 10.34
N LYS A 159 19.02 -6.79 10.23
CA LYS A 159 18.34 -5.70 10.93
C LYS A 159 17.09 -6.25 11.57
N TYR A 160 16.92 -6.04 12.88
CA TYR A 160 15.77 -6.56 13.61
C TYR A 160 15.11 -5.49 14.48
N ILE A 161 13.82 -5.70 14.76
CA ILE A 161 13.14 -5.06 15.88
C ILE A 161 12.60 -6.14 16.82
N CYS A 162 12.47 -5.82 18.10
CA CYS A 162 11.92 -6.69 19.12
C CYS A 162 10.49 -6.26 19.47
N VAL A 163 9.51 -7.13 19.23
CA VAL A 163 8.07 -6.87 19.44
C VAL A 163 7.57 -7.64 20.65
N GLU A 164 6.72 -7.01 21.47
CA GLU A 164 6.15 -7.62 22.69
C GLU A 164 5.21 -8.80 22.44
#